data_AF-A0A925QQN9-F1
#
_entry.id   AF-A0A925QQN9-F1
#
_cell.length_a   1.000
_cell.length_b   1.000
_cell.length_c   1.000
_cell.angle_alpha   90.00
_cell.angle_beta   90.00
_cell.angle_gamma   90.00
#
_symmetry.space_group_name_H-M   'P 1'
#
loop_
_entity.id
_entity.type
_entity.pdbx_description
1 polymer ?
#
loop_
_entity_poly.entity_id
_entity_poly.type
_entity_poly.pdbx_seq_one_letter_code
_entity_poly.pdbx_strand_id
1 'polypeptide(L)'
;MPELRSLVIVLGDQLDRHSSAFDDFDPARDSVWMAETVEESTHVWSAKQRIAIFLTAMRHFADDLRTAGMPLDYTRLGRETRSGSMSAALSDAIDRLKPQRLVMCAPGDWRVYQSLREVAAHAGLVLDVREDRHFFGTVREF
;
A
#
# COMPACT_ATOMS: atom_id res chain seq x y z
N MET A 1 -17.75 15.93 6.65
CA MET A 1 -17.02 14.68 7.02
C MET A 1 -15.63 15.11 7.46
N PRO A 2 -15.04 14.51 8.51
CA PRO A 2 -13.65 14.81 8.84
C PRO A 2 -12.75 14.44 7.65
N GLU A 3 -11.79 15.30 7.33
CA GLU A 3 -10.82 15.04 6.27
C GLU A 3 -9.91 13.86 6.63
N LEU A 4 -9.58 13.03 5.64
CA LEU A 4 -8.68 11.90 5.81
C LEU A 4 -7.26 12.41 6.09
N ARG A 5 -6.75 12.14 7.27
CA ARG A 5 -5.40 12.53 7.72
C ARG A 5 -4.33 11.76 6.97
N SER A 6 -4.38 10.43 6.98
CA SER A 6 -3.36 9.59 6.35
C SER A 6 -3.96 8.48 5.52
N LEU A 7 -3.38 8.24 4.34
CA LEU A 7 -3.57 7.00 3.60
C LEU A 7 -2.33 6.12 3.80
N VAL A 8 -2.50 4.99 4.50
CA VAL A 8 -1.43 4.04 4.80
C VAL A 8 -1.36 2.99 3.70
N ILE A 9 -0.28 3.02 2.93
CA ILE A 9 -0.02 2.11 1.81
C ILE A 9 0.56 0.81 2.35
N VAL A 10 -0.09 -0.31 2.04
CA VAL A 10 0.40 -1.66 2.37
C VAL A 10 0.62 -2.45 1.09
N LEU A 11 1.87 -2.86 0.86
CA LEU A 11 2.27 -3.67 -0.29
C LEU A 11 2.06 -5.17 -0.02
N GLY A 12 2.06 -5.96 -1.08
CA GLY A 12 1.75 -7.41 -1.01
C GLY A 12 2.75 -8.24 -0.21
N ASP A 13 3.95 -7.72 0.03
CA ASP A 13 5.02 -8.31 0.86
C ASP A 13 5.07 -7.76 2.29
N GLN A 14 4.21 -6.79 2.64
CA GLN A 14 4.22 -6.07 3.92
C GLN A 14 3.00 -6.42 4.80
N LEU A 15 2.48 -7.64 4.68
CA LEU A 15 1.24 -8.09 5.33
C LEU A 15 1.41 -8.40 6.82
N ASP A 16 1.77 -7.37 7.60
CA ASP A 16 1.98 -7.43 9.04
C ASP A 16 1.20 -6.33 9.78
N ARG A 17 0.45 -6.73 10.82
CA ARG A 17 -0.32 -5.81 11.68
C ARG A 17 0.56 -4.95 12.58
N HIS A 18 1.80 -5.37 12.81
CA HIS A 18 2.77 -4.66 13.65
C HIS A 18 3.78 -3.84 12.83
N SER A 19 3.52 -3.67 11.53
CA SER A 19 4.31 -2.81 10.66
C SER A 19 4.39 -1.39 11.19
N SER A 20 5.56 -0.77 11.06
CA SER A 20 5.79 0.63 11.41
C SER A 20 4.85 1.59 10.66
N ALA A 21 4.32 1.19 9.51
CA ALA A 21 3.32 1.94 8.76
C ALA A 21 2.04 2.23 9.58
N PHE A 22 1.74 1.39 10.59
CA PHE A 22 0.59 1.53 11.46
C PHE A 22 0.87 2.26 12.78
N ASP A 23 2.09 2.70 13.05
CA ASP A 23 2.35 3.50 14.26
C ASP A 23 1.50 4.78 14.23
N ASP A 24 0.85 5.09 15.35
CA ASP A 24 -0.09 6.21 15.51
C ASP A 24 -1.33 6.20 14.59
N PHE A 25 -1.70 5.04 14.03
CA PHE A 25 -2.90 4.88 13.19
C PHE A 25 -4.18 5.18 13.99
N ASP A 26 -5.03 6.04 13.44
CA ASP A 26 -6.33 6.42 13.99
C ASP A 26 -7.45 6.01 13.02
N PRO A 27 -8.24 4.97 13.33
CA PRO A 27 -9.33 4.50 12.46
C PRO A 27 -10.41 5.55 12.16
N ALA A 28 -10.49 6.65 12.93
CA ALA A 28 -11.44 7.73 12.65
C ALA A 28 -10.90 8.75 11.64
N ARG A 29 -9.58 8.73 11.36
CA ARG A 29 -8.89 9.76 10.58
C ARG A 29 -7.97 9.19 9.51
N ASP A 30 -7.66 7.91 9.54
CA ASP A 30 -6.77 7.25 8.59
C ASP A 30 -7.47 6.09 7.90
N SER A 31 -6.95 5.71 6.74
CA SER A 31 -7.41 4.56 5.99
C SER A 31 -6.20 3.79 5.48
N VAL A 32 -6.34 2.48 5.42
CA VAL A 32 -5.40 1.60 4.73
C VAL A 32 -5.74 1.61 3.24
N TRP A 33 -4.72 1.49 2.40
CA TRP A 33 -4.84 1.30 0.96
C TRP A 33 -4.03 0.08 0.51
N MET A 34 -4.67 -0.76 -0.30
CA MET A 34 -4.07 -1.95 -0.89
C MET A 34 -4.60 -2.12 -2.32
N ALA A 35 -3.73 -2.57 -3.24
CA ALA A 35 -4.14 -2.82 -4.61
C ALA A 35 -3.49 -4.08 -5.19
N GLU A 36 -4.30 -4.92 -5.84
CA GLU A 36 -3.86 -6.00 -6.71
C GLU A 36 -3.72 -5.47 -8.14
N THR A 37 -2.50 -5.42 -8.69
CA THR A 37 -2.23 -4.88 -10.04
C THR A 37 -1.59 -5.91 -10.96
N VAL A 38 -1.87 -5.78 -12.27
CA VAL A 38 -1.32 -6.69 -13.30
C VAL A 38 0.18 -6.49 -13.45
N GLU A 39 0.63 -5.24 -13.47
CA GLU A 39 2.02 -4.87 -13.71
C GLU A 39 2.99 -5.61 -12.79
N GLU A 40 2.69 -5.69 -11.49
CA GLU A 40 3.54 -6.35 -10.51
C GLU A 40 3.67 -7.87 -10.74
N SER A 41 2.66 -8.50 -11.36
CA SER A 41 2.67 -9.93 -11.70
C SER A 41 3.30 -10.23 -13.07
N THR A 42 3.44 -9.22 -13.93
CA THR A 42 3.98 -9.36 -15.29
C THR A 42 5.37 -8.78 -15.48
N HIS A 43 5.81 -7.88 -14.59
CA HIS A 43 7.11 -7.21 -14.67
C HIS A 43 8.28 -8.20 -14.51
N VAL A 44 8.13 -9.15 -13.61
CA VAL A 44 8.97 -10.36 -13.55
C VAL A 44 8.04 -11.55 -13.75
N TRP A 45 8.35 -12.38 -14.74
CA TRP A 45 7.61 -13.60 -14.98
C TRP A 45 7.51 -14.40 -13.67
N SER A 46 6.30 -14.50 -13.14
CA SER A 46 6.03 -15.15 -11.86
C SER A 46 5.24 -16.44 -12.08
N ALA A 47 5.63 -17.49 -11.34
CA ALA A 47 4.88 -18.73 -11.35
C ALA A 47 3.44 -18.48 -10.84
N LYS A 48 2.46 -19.18 -11.43
CA LYS A 48 1.04 -19.05 -11.04
C LYS A 48 0.81 -19.29 -9.55
N GLN A 49 1.58 -20.19 -8.95
CA GLN A 49 1.54 -20.49 -7.53
C GLN A 49 1.95 -19.28 -6.68
N ARG A 50 3.02 -18.56 -7.07
CA ARG A 50 3.46 -17.34 -6.38
C ARG A 50 2.36 -16.29 -6.43
N ILE A 51 1.81 -16.03 -7.62
CA ILE A 51 0.71 -15.06 -7.81
C ILE A 51 -0.48 -15.43 -6.91
N ALA A 52 -0.90 -16.70 -6.90
CA ALA A 52 -2.00 -17.17 -6.07
C ALA A 52 -1.75 -16.96 -4.58
N ILE A 53 -0.53 -17.26 -4.09
CA ILE A 53 -0.14 -17.06 -2.69
C ILE A 53 -0.22 -15.58 -2.31
N PHE A 54 0.40 -14.69 -3.10
CA PHE A 54 0.38 -13.24 -2.82
C PHE A 54 -1.05 -12.68 -2.81
N LEU A 55 -1.84 -12.95 -3.85
CA LEU A 55 -3.22 -12.44 -3.92
C LEU A 55 -4.10 -13.00 -2.79
N THR A 56 -3.92 -14.27 -2.41
CA THR A 56 -4.69 -14.87 -1.33
C THR A 56 -4.29 -14.27 0.01
N ALA A 57 -3.00 -14.14 0.28
CA ALA A 57 -2.49 -13.53 1.50
C ALA A 57 -2.97 -12.08 1.64
N MET A 58 -2.90 -11.27 0.56
CA MET A 58 -3.39 -9.89 0.56
C MET A 58 -4.88 -9.80 0.88
N ARG A 59 -5.70 -10.69 0.29
CA ARG A 59 -7.16 -10.72 0.55
C ARG A 59 -7.48 -11.10 1.99
N HIS A 60 -6.80 -12.11 2.54
CA HIS A 60 -6.98 -12.49 3.94
C HIS A 60 -6.52 -11.38 4.89
N PHE A 61 -5.40 -10.72 4.60
CA PHE A 61 -4.95 -9.57 5.38
C PHE A 61 -5.95 -8.42 5.33
N ALA A 62 -6.49 -8.11 4.15
CA ALA A 62 -7.54 -7.11 3.98
C ALA A 62 -8.79 -7.42 4.81
N ASP A 63 -9.22 -8.68 4.87
CA ASP A 63 -10.35 -9.09 5.69
C ASP A 63 -10.03 -9.00 7.19
N ASP A 64 -8.82 -9.39 7.59
CA ASP A 64 -8.31 -9.23 8.96
C ASP A 64 -8.32 -7.77 9.42
N LEU A 65 -7.90 -6.83 8.56
CA LEU A 65 -7.95 -5.38 8.84
C LEU A 65 -9.39 -4.88 9.02
N ARG A 66 -10.30 -5.33 8.15
CA ARG A 66 -11.74 -4.98 8.23
C ARG A 66 -12.36 -5.51 9.52
N THR A 67 -12.07 -6.75 9.90
CA THR A 67 -12.54 -7.35 11.16
C THR A 67 -12.00 -6.60 12.37
N ALA A 68 -10.79 -6.05 12.29
CA ALA A 68 -10.21 -5.17 13.31
C ALA A 68 -10.80 -3.74 13.32
N GLY A 69 -11.74 -3.42 12.44
CA GLY A 69 -12.39 -2.10 12.38
C GLY A 69 -11.55 -1.03 11.68
N MET A 70 -10.52 -1.40 10.94
CA MET A 70 -9.67 -0.46 10.21
C MET A 70 -10.32 -0.10 8.86
N PRO A 71 -10.50 1.20 8.54
CA PRO A 71 -10.94 1.60 7.21
C PRO A 71 -9.95 1.13 6.14
N LEU A 72 -10.46 0.52 5.07
CA LEU A 72 -9.64 -0.08 4.03
C LEU A 72 -10.21 0.21 2.64
N ASP A 73 -9.41 0.86 1.80
CA ASP A 73 -9.60 0.97 0.37
C ASP A 73 -8.82 -0.14 -0.34
N TYR A 74 -9.54 -1.15 -0.86
CA TYR A 74 -8.94 -2.33 -1.47
C TYR A 74 -9.32 -2.45 -2.95
N THR A 75 -8.32 -2.41 -3.83
CA THR A 75 -8.50 -2.62 -5.26
C THR A 75 -8.21 -4.08 -5.62
N ARG A 76 -9.23 -4.81 -6.10
CA ARG A 76 -9.09 -6.22 -6.50
C ARG A 76 -8.80 -6.37 -7.99
N LEU A 77 -7.97 -7.35 -8.34
CA LEU A 77 -7.68 -7.73 -9.71
C LEU A 77 -8.85 -8.56 -10.26
N GLY A 78 -9.44 -8.12 -11.39
CA GLY A 78 -10.41 -8.94 -12.10
C GLY A 78 -11.47 -8.18 -12.87
N ARG A 79 -12.46 -7.57 -12.20
CA ARG A 79 -13.76 -7.35 -12.87
C ARG A 79 -13.87 -6.05 -13.66
N GLU A 80 -13.33 -4.92 -13.21
CA GLU A 80 -13.45 -3.61 -13.91
C GLU A 80 -12.32 -2.63 -13.53
N THR A 81 -11.14 -3.13 -13.19
CA THR A 81 -10.05 -2.28 -12.70
C THR A 81 -9.41 -1.50 -13.86
N ARG A 82 -9.66 -0.18 -13.92
CA ARG A 82 -9.15 0.74 -14.96
C ARG A 82 -7.63 0.92 -14.91
N SER A 83 -7.01 0.56 -13.80
CA SER A 83 -5.67 1.00 -13.44
C SER A 83 -4.71 -0.19 -13.56
N GLY A 84 -3.97 -0.25 -14.66
CA GLY A 84 -3.04 -1.36 -14.96
C GLY A 84 -1.80 -1.40 -14.06
N SER A 85 -1.48 -0.28 -13.42
CA SER A 85 -0.29 -0.06 -12.58
C SER A 85 -0.63 0.31 -11.14
N MET A 86 0.33 0.09 -10.24
CA MET A 86 0.23 0.53 -8.84
C MET A 86 0.09 2.06 -8.72
N SER A 87 0.81 2.80 -9.57
CA SER A 87 0.77 4.26 -9.60
C SER A 87 -0.60 4.81 -9.98
N ALA A 88 -1.25 4.24 -11.00
CA ALA A 88 -2.57 4.66 -11.43
C ALA A 88 -3.62 4.37 -10.35
N ALA A 89 -3.56 3.18 -9.74
CA ALA A 89 -4.48 2.83 -8.65
C ALA A 89 -4.33 3.75 -7.42
N LEU A 90 -3.09 4.13 -7.09
CA LEU A 90 -2.84 5.08 -6.00
C LEU A 90 -3.34 6.48 -6.37
N SER A 91 -3.09 6.96 -7.59
CA SER A 91 -3.58 8.26 -8.06
C SER A 91 -5.12 8.35 -7.96
N ASP A 92 -5.82 7.32 -8.43
CA ASP A 92 -7.28 7.24 -8.36
C ASP A 92 -7.80 7.25 -6.91
N ALA A 93 -7.05 6.61 -5.99
CA ALA A 93 -7.39 6.60 -4.57
C ALA A 93 -7.15 7.96 -3.91
N ILE A 94 -6.07 8.66 -4.26
CA ILE A 94 -5.78 10.02 -3.78
C ILE A 94 -6.90 10.98 -4.21
N ASP A 95 -7.32 10.93 -5.47
CA ASP A 95 -8.38 11.80 -5.99
C ASP A 95 -9.73 11.57 -5.29
N ARG A 96 -10.04 10.30 -5.00
CA ARG A 96 -11.29 9.89 -4.33
C ARG A 96 -11.29 10.20 -2.84
N LEU A 97 -10.21 9.88 -2.14
CA LEU A 97 -10.16 9.89 -0.68
C LEU A 97 -9.58 11.19 -0.11
N LYS A 98 -8.82 11.94 -0.92
CA LYS A 98 -8.22 13.24 -0.57
C LYS A 98 -7.45 13.22 0.77
N PRO A 99 -6.48 12.31 0.94
CA PRO A 99 -5.68 12.27 2.17
C PRO A 99 -4.80 13.52 2.29
N GLN A 100 -4.48 13.92 3.52
CA GLN A 100 -3.51 15.01 3.79
C GLN A 100 -2.05 14.54 3.65
N ARG A 101 -1.78 13.24 3.85
CA ARG A 101 -0.47 12.62 3.62
C ARG A 101 -0.57 11.14 3.28
N LEU A 102 0.52 10.59 2.75
CA LEU A 102 0.72 9.17 2.54
C LEU A 102 1.72 8.63 3.56
N VAL A 103 1.53 7.40 4.01
CA VAL A 103 2.46 6.69 4.91
C VAL A 103 2.73 5.32 4.31
N MET A 104 3.97 4.86 4.31
CA MET A 104 4.32 3.49 3.92
C MET A 104 5.49 2.96 4.75
N CYS A 105 5.56 1.64 4.91
CA CYS A 105 6.80 0.98 5.31
C CYS A 105 7.76 0.97 4.10
N ALA A 106 9.06 1.10 4.33
CA ALA A 106 10.08 1.07 3.29
C ALA A 106 9.89 -0.17 2.41
N PRO A 107 9.74 -0.01 1.08
CA PRO A 107 9.48 -1.12 0.19
C PRO A 107 10.77 -1.86 -0.16
N GLY A 108 10.67 -3.16 -0.45
CA GLY A 108 11.81 -3.97 -0.90
C GLY A 108 12.21 -3.76 -2.38
N ASP A 109 11.38 -3.08 -3.18
CA ASP A 109 11.63 -2.80 -4.60
C ASP A 109 11.78 -1.28 -4.85
N TRP A 110 12.97 -0.89 -5.35
CA TRP A 110 13.28 0.51 -5.68
C TRP A 110 12.37 1.07 -6.77
N ARG A 111 11.97 0.29 -7.77
CA ARG A 111 11.06 0.73 -8.83
C ARG A 111 9.70 1.09 -8.25
N VAL A 112 9.17 0.25 -7.36
CA VAL A 112 7.89 0.51 -6.67
C VAL A 112 8.01 1.77 -5.84
N TYR A 113 9.10 1.92 -5.08
CA TYR A 113 9.35 3.14 -4.32
C TYR A 113 9.34 4.40 -5.19
N GLN A 114 10.09 4.41 -6.29
CA GLN A 114 10.15 5.55 -7.21
C GLN A 114 8.77 5.89 -7.76
N SER A 115 8.02 4.87 -8.20
CA SER A 115 6.69 5.04 -8.77
C SER A 115 5.70 5.67 -7.78
N LEU A 116 5.65 5.17 -6.53
CA LEU A 116 4.77 5.72 -5.50
C LEU A 116 5.19 7.13 -5.07
N ARG A 117 6.50 7.38 -4.97
CA ARG A 117 7.06 8.69 -4.63
C ARG A 117 6.72 9.73 -5.70
N GLU A 118 6.78 9.36 -6.97
CA GLU A 118 6.37 10.23 -8.08
C GLU A 118 4.88 10.56 -7.98
N VAL A 119 4.01 9.58 -7.73
CA VAL A 119 2.56 9.85 -7.55
C VAL A 119 2.32 10.81 -6.40
N ALA A 120 2.99 10.61 -5.26
CA ALA A 120 2.89 11.52 -4.11
C ALA A 120 3.33 12.95 -4.47
N ALA A 121 4.46 13.09 -5.18
CA ALA A 121 4.98 14.38 -5.61
C ALA A 121 4.04 15.10 -6.59
N HIS A 122 3.47 14.40 -7.56
CA HIS A 122 2.49 14.96 -8.50
C HIS A 122 1.20 15.42 -7.80
N ALA A 123 0.78 14.70 -6.76
CA ALA A 123 -0.37 15.08 -5.93
C ALA A 123 -0.05 16.18 -4.90
N GLY A 124 1.22 16.61 -4.77
CA GLY A 124 1.65 17.57 -3.75
C GLY A 124 1.57 17.03 -2.31
N LEU A 125 1.58 15.70 -2.14
CA LEU A 125 1.46 15.03 -0.85
C LEU A 125 2.82 14.61 -0.31
N VAL A 126 2.97 14.71 1.02
CA VAL A 126 4.11 14.12 1.73
C VAL A 126 3.94 12.60 1.76
N LEU A 127 4.98 11.87 1.35
CA LEU A 127 5.11 10.43 1.54
C LEU A 127 6.05 10.17 2.72
N ASP A 128 5.48 9.83 3.87
CA ASP A 128 6.21 9.40 5.07
C ASP A 128 6.63 7.93 4.92
N VAL A 129 7.94 7.71 4.70
CA VAL A 129 8.52 6.38 4.54
C VAL A 129 9.13 5.95 5.85
N ARG A 130 8.55 4.92 6.45
CA ARG A 130 8.95 4.39 7.77
C ARG A 130 9.84 3.17 7.62
N GLU A 131 10.68 2.96 8.62
CA GLU A 131 11.65 1.86 8.61
C GLU A 131 10.96 0.50 8.68
N ASP A 132 11.51 -0.47 7.96
CA ASP A 132 11.06 -1.86 8.07
C ASP A 132 11.75 -2.56 9.24
N ARG A 133 10.97 -2.81 10.30
CA ARG A 133 11.43 -3.45 11.55
C ARG A 133 11.66 -4.96 11.43
N HIS A 134 11.41 -5.55 10.26
CA HIS A 134 11.76 -6.95 10.00
C HIS A 134 13.27 -7.17 9.84
N PHE A 135 14.04 -6.09 9.61
CA PHE A 135 15.50 -6.13 9.49
C PHE A 135 16.18 -5.73 10.81
N PHE A 136 17.36 -6.28 11.07
CA PHE A 136 18.16 -5.99 12.28
C PHE A 136 18.83 -4.61 12.28
N GLY A 137 18.82 -3.89 11.15
CA GLY A 137 19.43 -2.58 11.00
C GLY A 137 18.76 -1.79 9.89
N THR A 138 19.08 -0.50 9.81
CA THR A 138 18.52 0.44 8.83
C THR A 138 19.34 0.45 7.55
N VAL A 139 18.74 0.94 6.46
CA VAL A 139 19.45 1.16 5.18
C VAL A 139 20.65 2.10 5.34
N ARG A 140 20.65 3.00 6.34
CA ARG A 140 21.76 3.94 6.58
C ARG A 140 22.94 3.32 7.32
N GLU A 141 22.73 2.19 8.00
CA GLU A 141 23.77 1.50 8.76
C GLU A 141 24.61 0.56 7.88
N PHE A 142 24.23 0.35 6.63
CA PHE A 142 24.91 -0.51 5.65
C PHE A 142 25.42 0.31 4.46
#